data_AF-A0A8C6QP71-F1
#
_entry.id   AF-A0A8C6QP71-F1
#
_cell.length_a   1.000
_cell.length_b   1.000
_cell.length_c   1.000
_cell.angle_alpha   90.00
_cell.angle_beta   90.00
_cell.angle_gamma   90.00
#
_symmetry.space_group_name_H-M   'P 1'
#
loop_
_entity.id
_entity.type
_entity.pdbx_description
1 polymer ?
#
loop_
_entity_poly.entity_id
_entity_poly.type
_entity_poly.pdbx_seq_one_letter_code
_entity_poly.pdbx_strand_id
1 'polypeptide(L)'
;MAFLAFWAWALVGCLAAAALAQDSNLSTLYPPLWDESPEQFSDYRVENGKYIIDPWVFTDRMGMYRILLNQTAKYFAKFAPENEQNILWGLPLQHGWQYRSGRLADPTRRTDCGYYPGDTLCISVDSWWADINYYLSVPPFLAAIDSGILNISSTQIKILPPPEDEAKFCYDVSGCQSFVPEIMDGWRAFFQYMQSPSSDFEGLLKYLWDAHTSSLDYPVSVFVDRYAYYFEPEADFEKNWAVAVNYLAASRLPTTLNRTHNFQAGFPPRVLVDGDIAPFIGDFTPLQNRVLLLLQVLGVTHRLTGSLSLVAWKIAMSTKAARELFLKVLEYFL
;
A
#
# COMPACT_ATOMS: atom_id res chain seq x y z
N MET A 1 21.81 17.63 24.06
CA MET A 1 20.91 18.35 23.13
C MET A 1 21.68 18.96 21.96
N ALA A 2 22.42 18.15 21.20
CA ALA A 2 23.20 18.62 20.03
C ALA A 2 23.36 17.51 18.96
N PHE A 3 22.38 16.60 18.85
CA PHE A 3 22.36 15.52 17.85
C PHE A 3 21.06 15.47 17.03
N LEU A 4 20.18 16.47 17.17
CA LEU A 4 18.92 16.59 16.41
C LEU A 4 19.00 17.64 15.29
N ALA A 5 20.19 18.15 14.99
CA ALA A 5 20.41 19.28 14.07
C ALA A 5 21.18 18.91 12.79
N PHE A 6 21.14 17.65 12.35
CA PHE A 6 21.80 17.23 11.10
C PHE A 6 20.87 17.10 9.88
N TRP A 7 19.61 17.53 9.99
CA TRP A 7 18.61 17.43 8.90
C TRP A 7 18.05 18.78 8.44
N ALA A 8 18.70 19.91 8.78
CA ALA A 8 18.14 21.24 8.51
C ALA A 8 19.02 22.21 7.69
N TRP A 9 20.22 21.84 7.24
CA TRP A 9 21.11 22.78 6.55
C TRP A 9 21.78 22.16 5.32
N ALA A 10 21.04 22.14 4.21
CA ALA A 10 21.58 22.10 2.85
C ALA A 10 20.55 22.63 1.82
N LEU A 11 19.91 23.79 2.08
CA LEU A 11 19.06 24.44 1.08
C LEU A 11 19.17 25.98 1.17
N VAL A 12 20.23 26.51 0.56
CA VAL A 12 20.22 27.86 -0.03
C VAL A 12 20.94 27.75 -1.37
N GLY A 13 20.20 27.81 -2.47
CA GLY A 13 20.78 27.94 -3.80
C GLY A 13 19.93 27.37 -4.93
N CYS A 14 19.30 28.28 -5.68
CA CYS A 14 18.73 28.12 -7.02
C CYS A 14 17.31 27.54 -7.18
N LEU A 15 16.41 28.50 -7.46
CA LEU A 15 15.16 28.34 -8.18
C LEU A 15 15.39 27.87 -9.64
N ALA A 16 14.36 27.19 -10.16
CA ALA A 16 13.97 26.97 -11.56
C ALA A 16 14.28 25.61 -12.21
N ALA A 17 13.22 25.08 -12.85
CA ALA A 17 13.08 23.92 -13.74
C ALA A 17 13.15 22.54 -13.05
N ALA A 18 12.24 21.59 -13.29
CA ALA A 18 11.51 21.32 -14.52
C ALA A 18 10.09 20.77 -14.24
N ALA A 19 9.07 21.47 -14.74
CA ALA A 19 7.82 20.82 -15.12
C ALA A 19 7.96 20.48 -16.61
N LEU A 20 8.59 19.35 -16.90
CA LEU A 20 8.38 18.71 -18.20
C LEU A 20 7.10 17.91 -18.07
N ALA A 21 5.98 18.53 -18.44
CA ALA A 21 4.78 17.81 -18.82
C ALA A 21 5.13 17.05 -20.10
N GLN A 22 5.68 15.85 -19.92
CA GLN A 22 5.65 14.84 -20.97
C GLN A 22 4.17 14.42 -21.04
N ASP A 23 3.57 14.44 -22.24
CA ASP A 23 2.29 13.78 -22.50
C ASP A 23 2.47 12.30 -22.15
N SER A 24 2.29 12.00 -20.88
CA SER A 24 2.35 10.66 -20.33
C SER A 24 0.95 10.12 -20.53
N ASN A 25 0.84 9.14 -21.43
CA ASN A 25 -0.36 8.35 -21.50
C ASN A 25 -0.61 7.79 -20.10
N LEU A 26 -1.70 8.18 -19.43
CA LEU A 26 -1.98 7.77 -18.04
C LEU A 26 -1.95 6.24 -17.86
N SER A 27 -2.20 5.49 -18.94
CA SER A 27 -2.09 4.03 -18.93
C SER A 27 -0.68 3.53 -18.58
N THR A 28 0.38 4.31 -18.85
CA THR A 28 1.75 3.95 -18.45
C THR A 28 1.97 4.06 -16.95
N LEU A 29 1.07 4.75 -16.23
CA LEU A 29 1.15 4.94 -14.80
C LEU A 29 0.47 3.81 -14.02
N TYR A 30 -0.44 3.08 -14.67
CA TYR A 30 -1.24 2.03 -14.05
C TYR A 30 -0.40 0.79 -13.66
N PRO A 31 -0.86 0.04 -12.65
CA PRO A 31 -0.20 -1.21 -12.28
C PRO A 31 -0.30 -2.25 -13.40
N PRO A 32 0.49 -3.34 -13.32
CA PRO A 32 0.43 -4.43 -14.29
C PRO A 32 -0.96 -5.05 -14.34
N LEU A 33 -1.34 -5.53 -15.53
CA LEU A 33 -2.60 -6.21 -15.81
C LEU A 33 -3.84 -5.39 -15.42
N TRP A 34 -3.72 -4.05 -15.43
CA TRP A 34 -4.80 -3.17 -15.02
C TRP A 34 -6.05 -3.34 -15.88
N ASP A 35 -5.88 -3.40 -17.21
CA ASP A 35 -6.98 -3.51 -18.16
C ASP A 35 -7.61 -4.91 -18.14
N GLU A 36 -6.81 -5.93 -17.85
CA GLU A 36 -7.20 -7.34 -17.70
C GLU A 36 -7.94 -7.62 -16.37
N SER A 37 -7.76 -6.76 -15.36
CA SER A 37 -8.45 -6.88 -14.07
C SER A 37 -9.90 -6.39 -14.13
N PRO A 38 -10.84 -7.01 -13.38
CA PRO A 38 -12.23 -6.58 -13.28
C PRO A 38 -12.40 -5.08 -12.99
N GLU A 39 -13.23 -4.38 -13.76
CA GLU A 39 -13.52 -2.95 -13.57
C GLU A 39 -14.87 -2.69 -12.89
N GLN A 40 -15.73 -3.71 -12.90
CA GLN A 40 -17.06 -3.73 -12.32
C GLN A 40 -17.40 -5.16 -11.85
N PHE A 41 -18.42 -5.29 -10.99
CA PHE A 41 -18.78 -6.58 -10.41
C PHE A 41 -19.14 -7.65 -11.43
N SER A 42 -19.77 -7.27 -12.54
CA SER A 42 -20.18 -8.21 -13.60
C SER A 42 -19.01 -8.85 -14.35
N ASP A 43 -17.79 -8.36 -14.19
CA ASP A 43 -16.61 -8.96 -14.81
C ASP A 43 -16.08 -10.14 -13.99
N TYR A 44 -16.49 -10.27 -12.72
CA TYR A 44 -16.20 -11.46 -11.91
C TYR A 44 -17.11 -12.62 -12.30
N ARG A 45 -16.61 -13.84 -12.05
CA ARG A 45 -17.43 -15.05 -12.18
C ARG A 45 -18.61 -15.02 -11.21
N VAL A 46 -19.75 -15.56 -11.65
CA VAL A 46 -20.97 -15.64 -10.84
C VAL A 46 -21.29 -17.09 -10.52
N GLU A 47 -21.45 -17.39 -9.23
CA GLU A 47 -21.90 -18.70 -8.75
C GLU A 47 -23.04 -18.53 -7.75
N ASN A 48 -24.13 -19.27 -7.93
CA ASN A 48 -25.31 -19.21 -7.07
C ASN A 48 -25.85 -17.77 -6.85
N GLY A 49 -25.78 -16.93 -7.88
CA GLY A 49 -26.23 -15.54 -7.83
C GLY A 49 -25.31 -14.58 -7.07
N LYS A 50 -24.07 -15.00 -6.74
CA LYS A 50 -23.06 -14.16 -6.10
C LYS A 50 -21.85 -13.96 -7.01
N TYR A 51 -21.29 -12.76 -6.98
CA TYR A 51 -19.98 -12.48 -7.56
C TYR A 51 -18.90 -13.11 -6.68
N ILE A 52 -18.06 -13.95 -7.29
CA ILE A 52 -17.00 -14.66 -6.60
C ILE A 52 -15.70 -13.93 -6.87
N ILE A 53 -15.02 -13.53 -5.81
CA ILE A 53 -13.74 -12.83 -5.87
C ILE A 53 -12.73 -13.71 -5.16
N ASP A 54 -11.68 -14.11 -5.87
CA ASP A 54 -10.56 -14.84 -5.29
C ASP A 54 -9.39 -13.87 -5.02
N PRO A 55 -9.22 -13.36 -3.79
CA PRO A 55 -8.13 -12.44 -3.51
C PRO A 55 -6.76 -13.13 -3.62
N TRP A 56 -6.68 -14.45 -3.80
CA TRP A 56 -5.42 -15.16 -4.03
C TRP A 56 -5.07 -15.29 -5.51
N VAL A 57 -5.85 -14.64 -6.38
CA VAL A 57 -5.54 -14.39 -7.79
C VAL A 57 -5.26 -12.90 -7.98
N PHE A 58 -4.13 -12.56 -8.59
CA PHE A 58 -3.66 -11.18 -8.75
C PHE A 58 -4.69 -10.28 -9.44
N THR A 59 -5.26 -10.73 -10.56
CA THR A 59 -6.23 -9.92 -11.32
C THR A 59 -7.50 -9.67 -10.54
N ASP A 60 -7.98 -10.65 -9.77
CA ASP A 60 -9.16 -10.53 -8.92
C ASP A 60 -8.91 -9.55 -7.77
N ARG A 61 -7.79 -9.68 -7.05
CA ARG A 61 -7.44 -8.72 -5.98
C ARG A 61 -7.25 -7.30 -6.54
N MET A 62 -6.60 -7.17 -7.70
CA MET A 62 -6.46 -5.88 -8.39
C MET A 62 -7.82 -5.30 -8.82
N GLY A 63 -8.75 -6.14 -9.26
CA GLY A 63 -10.11 -5.71 -9.60
C GLY A 63 -10.87 -5.10 -8.42
N MET A 64 -10.62 -5.57 -7.18
CA MET A 64 -11.20 -4.96 -5.98
C MET A 64 -10.78 -3.50 -5.84
N TYR A 65 -9.50 -3.19 -6.09
CA TYR A 65 -8.98 -1.84 -6.08
C TYR A 65 -9.52 -0.99 -7.24
N ARG A 66 -9.59 -1.57 -8.45
CA ARG A 66 -10.11 -0.89 -9.64
C ARG A 66 -11.57 -0.46 -9.46
N ILE A 67 -12.41 -1.36 -8.96
CA ILE A 67 -13.80 -1.05 -8.61
C ILE A 67 -13.88 0.03 -7.54
N LEU A 68 -13.07 -0.05 -6.49
CA LEU A 68 -13.06 0.94 -5.42
C LEU A 68 -12.69 2.33 -5.95
N LEU A 69 -11.66 2.43 -6.79
CA LEU A 69 -11.25 3.68 -7.43
C LEU A 69 -12.35 4.25 -8.34
N ASN A 70 -12.99 3.40 -9.13
CA ASN A 70 -14.08 3.81 -10.02
C ASN A 70 -15.29 4.36 -9.22
N GLN A 71 -15.74 3.62 -8.20
CA GLN A 71 -16.90 4.01 -7.38
C GLN A 71 -16.64 5.24 -6.51
N THR A 72 -15.38 5.47 -6.12
CA THR A 72 -14.98 6.64 -5.32
C THR A 72 -14.62 7.87 -6.17
N ALA A 73 -14.50 7.74 -7.50
CA ALA A 73 -14.05 8.83 -8.37
C ALA A 73 -14.89 10.11 -8.25
N LYS A 74 -16.21 9.96 -8.08
CA LYS A 74 -17.14 11.09 -7.88
C LYS A 74 -16.79 11.97 -6.68
N TYR A 75 -16.18 11.42 -5.62
CA TYR A 75 -15.79 12.19 -4.43
C TYR A 75 -14.47 12.96 -4.64
N PHE A 76 -13.65 12.53 -5.61
CA PHE A 76 -12.37 13.15 -5.94
C PHE A 76 -12.41 14.07 -7.17
N ALA A 77 -13.50 14.04 -7.94
CA ALA A 77 -13.71 14.91 -9.12
C ALA A 77 -13.57 16.42 -8.81
N LYS A 78 -13.75 16.83 -7.55
CA LYS A 78 -13.54 18.22 -7.09
C LYS A 78 -12.07 18.62 -6.95
N PHE A 79 -11.13 17.67 -6.95
CA PHE A 79 -9.69 17.92 -6.77
C PHE A 79 -8.92 17.90 -8.09
N ALA A 80 -9.30 17.03 -9.04
CA ALA A 80 -8.72 16.95 -10.37
C ALA A 80 -9.62 16.12 -11.32
N PRO A 81 -9.44 16.28 -12.65
CA PRO A 81 -10.03 15.36 -13.62
C PRO A 81 -9.41 13.95 -13.53
N GLU A 82 -10.01 13.00 -14.25
CA GLU A 82 -9.44 11.67 -14.53
C GLU A 82 -9.06 10.82 -13.30
N ASN A 83 -9.66 11.14 -12.14
CA ASN A 83 -9.47 10.43 -10.88
C ASN A 83 -8.02 10.40 -10.37
N GLU A 84 -7.11 11.23 -10.90
CA GLU A 84 -5.67 11.18 -10.58
C GLU A 84 -5.37 11.50 -9.11
N GLN A 85 -6.17 12.40 -8.51
CA GLN A 85 -6.04 12.83 -7.12
C GLN A 85 -6.73 11.89 -6.12
N ASN A 86 -7.25 10.75 -6.57
CA ASN A 86 -7.81 9.76 -5.68
C ASN A 86 -6.71 9.14 -4.81
N ILE A 87 -6.78 9.37 -3.51
CA ILE A 87 -5.73 8.93 -2.59
C ILE A 87 -5.75 7.41 -2.36
N LEU A 88 -6.72 6.68 -2.91
CA LEU A 88 -6.73 5.22 -2.91
C LEU A 88 -5.78 4.61 -3.94
N TRP A 89 -5.19 5.39 -4.86
CA TRP A 89 -4.19 4.89 -5.83
C TRP A 89 -2.97 4.24 -5.18
N GLY A 90 -2.66 4.60 -3.92
CA GLY A 90 -1.65 3.93 -3.10
C GLY A 90 -1.77 2.41 -3.08
N LEU A 91 -3.00 1.89 -2.95
CA LEU A 91 -3.26 0.46 -2.78
C LEU A 91 -2.95 -0.37 -4.04
N PRO A 92 -3.56 -0.11 -5.21
CA PRO A 92 -3.30 -0.90 -6.42
C PRO A 92 -1.89 -0.72 -6.97
N LEU A 93 -1.30 0.47 -6.84
CA LEU A 93 0.07 0.68 -7.28
C LEU A 93 1.01 -0.18 -6.44
N GLN A 94 0.90 -0.14 -5.11
CA GLN A 94 1.72 -0.98 -4.24
C GLN A 94 1.55 -2.47 -4.55
N HIS A 95 0.31 -2.92 -4.76
CA HIS A 95 0.04 -4.30 -5.17
C HIS A 95 0.72 -4.67 -6.50
N GLY A 96 0.68 -3.76 -7.48
CA GLY A 96 1.37 -3.94 -8.76
C GLY A 96 2.89 -4.01 -8.64
N TRP A 97 3.50 -3.26 -7.72
CA TRP A 97 4.93 -3.40 -7.42
C TRP A 97 5.25 -4.74 -6.73
N GLN A 98 4.42 -5.19 -5.79
CA GLN A 98 4.59 -6.50 -5.16
C GLN A 98 4.56 -7.62 -6.20
N TYR A 99 3.64 -7.53 -7.17
CA TYR A 99 3.56 -8.46 -8.29
C TYR A 99 4.82 -8.46 -9.16
N ARG A 100 5.19 -7.31 -9.73
CA ARG A 100 6.36 -7.22 -10.65
C ARG A 100 7.68 -7.63 -10.00
N SER A 101 7.82 -7.41 -8.69
CA SER A 101 9.04 -7.74 -7.98
C SER A 101 9.11 -9.19 -7.48
N GLY A 102 8.06 -9.99 -7.73
CA GLY A 102 7.98 -11.39 -7.30
C GLY A 102 7.64 -11.58 -5.82
N ARG A 103 7.21 -10.52 -5.13
CA ARG A 103 6.89 -10.56 -3.70
C ARG A 103 5.58 -11.27 -3.38
N LEU A 104 4.68 -11.41 -4.35
CA LEU A 104 3.43 -12.17 -4.18
C LEU A 104 3.58 -13.68 -4.44
N ALA A 105 4.71 -14.12 -5.00
CA ALA A 105 4.97 -15.52 -5.30
C ALA A 105 5.34 -16.30 -4.03
N ASP A 106 5.36 -17.64 -4.11
CA ASP A 106 5.75 -18.51 -3.00
C ASP A 106 7.26 -18.36 -2.66
N PRO A 107 7.61 -17.73 -1.53
CA PRO A 107 9.02 -17.53 -1.17
C PRO A 107 9.74 -18.84 -0.83
N THR A 108 9.01 -19.88 -0.44
CA THR A 108 9.57 -21.17 -0.02
C THR A 108 10.00 -22.05 -1.20
N ARG A 109 9.53 -21.74 -2.42
CA ARG A 109 9.71 -22.56 -3.63
C ARG A 109 9.16 -23.99 -3.51
N ARG A 110 8.23 -24.24 -2.58
CA ARG A 110 7.58 -25.54 -2.42
C ARG A 110 6.47 -25.74 -3.44
N THR A 111 5.88 -24.65 -3.90
CA THR A 111 4.87 -24.58 -4.96
C THR A 111 5.40 -23.76 -6.14
N ASP A 112 4.68 -23.81 -7.27
CA ASP A 112 4.92 -22.99 -8.45
C ASP A 112 4.06 -21.71 -8.48
N CYS A 113 3.38 -21.39 -7.39
CA CYS A 113 2.54 -20.20 -7.25
C CYS A 113 3.35 -18.91 -7.47
N GLY A 114 2.95 -18.12 -8.48
CA GLY A 114 3.60 -16.89 -8.87
C GLY A 114 4.86 -17.07 -9.73
N TYR A 115 5.17 -18.28 -10.20
CA TYR A 115 6.32 -18.57 -11.06
C TYR A 115 5.92 -19.22 -12.39
N TYR A 116 6.67 -18.94 -13.45
CA TYR A 116 6.59 -19.68 -14.71
C TYR A 116 7.39 -21.00 -14.61
N PRO A 117 6.91 -22.14 -15.17
CA PRO A 117 5.72 -22.34 -16.01
C PRO A 117 4.41 -22.61 -15.23
N GLY A 118 4.38 -22.39 -13.92
CA GLY A 118 3.18 -22.50 -13.08
C GLY A 118 2.21 -21.33 -13.24
N ASP A 119 1.32 -21.16 -12.25
CA ASP A 119 0.33 -20.08 -12.24
C ASP A 119 0.98 -18.74 -11.83
N THR A 120 1.28 -17.92 -12.83
CA THR A 120 1.87 -16.58 -12.63
C THR A 120 0.92 -15.55 -12.02
N LEU A 121 -0.38 -15.85 -11.92
CA LEU A 121 -1.37 -14.98 -11.27
C LEU A 121 -1.65 -15.39 -9.82
N CYS A 122 -1.25 -16.60 -9.44
CA CYS A 122 -1.37 -17.08 -8.07
C CYS A 122 -0.61 -16.18 -7.09
N ILE A 123 -1.26 -15.82 -5.99
CA ILE A 123 -0.70 -15.13 -4.84
C ILE A 123 -0.54 -16.15 -3.72
N SER A 124 0.69 -16.32 -3.22
CA SER A 124 0.99 -17.31 -2.20
C SER A 124 0.57 -16.84 -0.81
N VAL A 125 -0.07 -17.72 -0.04
CA VAL A 125 -0.35 -17.52 1.40
C VAL A 125 0.90 -17.66 2.27
N ASP A 126 2.02 -18.15 1.72
CA ASP A 126 3.32 -18.13 2.40
C ASP A 126 4.06 -16.80 2.20
N SER A 127 3.55 -15.90 1.35
CA SER A 127 4.15 -14.58 1.17
C SER A 127 3.72 -13.60 2.27
N TRP A 128 4.69 -13.06 3.01
CA TRP A 128 4.45 -12.00 3.98
C TRP A 128 3.78 -10.79 3.31
N TRP A 129 4.29 -10.39 2.14
CA TRP A 129 3.73 -9.27 1.38
C TRP A 129 2.28 -9.49 0.96
N ALA A 130 1.94 -10.72 0.56
CA ALA A 130 0.58 -11.09 0.18
C ALA A 130 -0.37 -11.05 1.38
N ASP A 131 0.07 -11.58 2.52
CA ASP A 131 -0.71 -11.64 3.75
C ASP A 131 -0.99 -10.23 4.31
N ILE A 132 0.02 -9.36 4.40
CA ILE A 132 -0.19 -7.97 4.81
C ILE A 132 -1.10 -7.23 3.81
N ASN A 133 -0.88 -7.43 2.50
CA ASN A 133 -1.70 -6.78 1.48
C ASN A 133 -3.16 -7.26 1.48
N TYR A 134 -3.45 -8.48 1.96
CA TYR A 134 -4.83 -8.94 2.15
C TYR A 134 -5.62 -7.96 3.03
N TYR A 135 -5.03 -7.49 4.13
CA TYR A 135 -5.66 -6.55 5.05
C TYR A 135 -5.79 -5.13 4.49
N LEU A 136 -5.00 -4.82 3.47
CA LEU A 136 -5.08 -3.58 2.69
C LEU A 136 -5.92 -3.74 1.41
N SER A 137 -6.55 -4.89 1.17
CA SER A 137 -7.43 -5.15 0.02
C SER A 137 -8.84 -5.54 0.47
N VAL A 138 -8.97 -6.66 1.16
CA VAL A 138 -10.27 -7.26 1.49
C VAL A 138 -11.03 -6.45 2.54
N PRO A 139 -10.47 -6.11 3.72
CA PRO A 139 -11.16 -5.24 4.68
C PRO A 139 -11.58 -3.86 4.12
N PRO A 140 -10.73 -3.07 3.41
CA PRO A 140 -11.20 -1.81 2.83
C PRO A 140 -12.33 -2.01 1.83
N PHE A 141 -12.28 -3.04 1.01
CA PHE A 141 -13.34 -3.33 0.04
C PHE A 141 -14.67 -3.69 0.72
N LEU A 142 -14.63 -4.55 1.74
CA LEU A 142 -15.80 -4.93 2.53
C LEU A 142 -16.35 -3.74 3.34
N ALA A 143 -15.50 -2.89 3.89
CA ALA A 143 -15.90 -1.65 4.55
C ALA A 143 -16.54 -0.66 3.57
N ALA A 144 -16.09 -0.61 2.32
CA ALA A 144 -16.72 0.20 1.27
C ALA A 144 -18.13 -0.31 0.91
N ILE A 145 -18.33 -1.63 0.90
CA ILE A 145 -19.67 -2.25 0.72
C ILE A 145 -20.57 -1.87 1.89
N ASP A 146 -20.10 -2.06 3.12
CA ASP A 146 -20.84 -1.74 4.35
C ASP A 146 -21.19 -0.24 4.46
N SER A 147 -20.32 0.62 3.93
CA SER A 147 -20.53 2.08 3.87
C SER A 147 -21.39 2.53 2.66
N GLY A 148 -21.89 1.59 1.86
CA GLY A 148 -22.72 1.87 0.68
C GLY A 148 -21.98 2.57 -0.48
N ILE A 149 -20.65 2.58 -0.48
CA ILE A 149 -19.85 3.19 -1.56
C ILE A 149 -20.01 2.39 -2.86
N LEU A 150 -20.01 1.06 -2.76
CA LEU A 150 -20.01 0.16 -3.93
C LEU A 150 -21.42 -0.17 -4.48
N ASN A 151 -22.50 0.35 -3.87
CA ASN A 151 -23.88 0.14 -4.29
C ASN A 151 -24.28 -1.34 -4.53
N ILE A 152 -23.77 -2.24 -3.69
CA ILE A 152 -24.05 -3.68 -3.77
C ILE A 152 -24.33 -4.22 -2.36
N SER A 153 -25.18 -5.24 -2.25
CA SER A 153 -25.37 -5.94 -0.98
C SER A 153 -24.18 -6.85 -0.69
N SER A 154 -23.72 -6.88 0.56
CA SER A 154 -22.69 -7.82 1.02
C SER A 154 -23.05 -9.29 0.77
N THR A 155 -24.35 -9.61 0.72
CA THR A 155 -24.83 -10.97 0.43
C THR A 155 -24.63 -11.42 -1.02
N GLN A 156 -24.40 -10.47 -1.94
CA GLN A 156 -24.19 -10.72 -3.37
C GLN A 156 -22.72 -11.00 -3.71
N ILE A 157 -21.82 -10.97 -2.73
CA ILE A 157 -20.39 -11.20 -2.92
C ILE A 157 -19.96 -12.40 -2.07
N LYS A 158 -19.01 -13.17 -2.58
CA LYS A 158 -18.31 -14.20 -1.82
C LYS A 158 -16.81 -14.05 -2.06
N ILE A 159 -16.08 -13.68 -1.01
CA ILE A 159 -14.61 -13.71 -1.00
C ILE A 159 -14.19 -15.15 -0.72
N LEU A 160 -13.23 -15.66 -1.50
CA LEU A 160 -12.71 -17.01 -1.26
C LEU A 160 -11.57 -17.03 -0.24
N PRO A 161 -11.47 -18.11 0.55
CA PRO A 161 -10.34 -18.32 1.43
C PRO A 161 -9.09 -18.76 0.65
N PRO A 162 -7.89 -18.57 1.23
CA PRO A 162 -6.69 -19.23 0.73
C PRO A 162 -6.80 -20.75 0.86
N PRO A 163 -5.97 -21.53 0.13
CA PRO A 163 -5.92 -22.98 0.29
C PRO A 163 -5.49 -23.47 1.67
N GLU A 164 -4.69 -22.67 2.40
CA GLU A 164 -4.19 -22.95 3.74
C GLU A 164 -4.33 -21.71 4.62
N ASP A 165 -4.23 -21.86 5.95
CA ASP A 165 -4.32 -20.74 6.90
C ASP A 165 -5.64 -19.95 6.87
N GLU A 166 -6.74 -20.58 6.45
CA GLU A 166 -8.05 -19.94 6.33
C GLU A 166 -8.50 -19.21 7.61
N ALA A 167 -8.17 -19.75 8.79
CA ALA A 167 -8.54 -19.18 10.08
C ALA A 167 -7.79 -17.88 10.42
N LYS A 168 -6.73 -17.53 9.68
CA LYS A 168 -6.00 -16.29 9.86
C LYS A 168 -6.67 -15.11 9.16
N PHE A 169 -7.68 -15.32 8.30
CA PHE A 169 -8.33 -14.26 7.51
C PHE A 169 -9.85 -14.18 7.73
N CYS A 170 -10.45 -13.11 7.21
CA CYS A 170 -11.90 -12.87 7.24
C CYS A 170 -12.44 -12.58 5.83
N TYR A 171 -13.71 -12.93 5.55
CA TYR A 171 -14.21 -13.06 4.16
C TYR A 171 -15.53 -12.33 3.87
N ASP A 172 -16.20 -11.83 4.90
CA ASP A 172 -17.45 -11.07 4.75
C ASP A 172 -17.50 -9.93 5.77
N VAL A 173 -18.43 -9.01 5.57
CA VAL A 173 -18.55 -7.80 6.41
C VAL A 173 -18.68 -8.14 7.89
N SER A 174 -19.56 -9.09 8.25
CA SER A 174 -19.79 -9.47 9.65
C SER A 174 -18.60 -10.22 10.26
N GLY A 175 -17.98 -11.11 9.49
CA GLY A 175 -16.81 -11.86 9.88
C GLY A 175 -15.62 -10.93 10.11
N CYS A 176 -15.34 -10.02 9.18
CA CYS A 176 -14.26 -9.04 9.33
C CYS A 176 -14.51 -8.04 10.46
N GLN A 177 -15.75 -7.56 10.64
CA GLN A 177 -16.08 -6.69 11.77
C GLN A 177 -15.85 -7.39 13.12
N SER A 178 -16.12 -8.70 13.19
CA SER A 178 -15.91 -9.47 14.42
C SER A 178 -14.45 -9.84 14.63
N PHE A 179 -13.71 -10.09 13.55
CA PHE A 179 -12.34 -10.58 13.58
C PHE A 179 -11.30 -9.46 13.77
N VAL A 180 -11.48 -8.34 13.06
CA VAL A 180 -10.59 -7.16 13.07
C VAL A 180 -11.40 -5.86 13.09
N PRO A 181 -12.14 -5.58 14.19
CA PRO A 181 -13.05 -4.45 14.27
C PRO A 181 -12.37 -3.11 14.02
N GLU A 182 -11.15 -2.90 14.52
CA GLU A 182 -10.42 -1.63 14.37
C GLU A 182 -10.07 -1.32 12.91
N ILE A 183 -9.79 -2.36 12.11
CA ILE A 183 -9.52 -2.23 10.68
C ILE A 183 -10.81 -1.81 9.96
N MET A 184 -11.90 -2.54 10.20
CA MET A 184 -13.20 -2.27 9.58
C MET A 184 -13.75 -0.89 9.95
N ASP A 185 -13.67 -0.52 11.23
CA ASP A 185 -14.15 0.77 11.73
C ASP A 185 -13.32 1.93 11.18
N GLY A 186 -11.99 1.76 11.07
CA GLY A 186 -11.10 2.74 10.45
C GLY A 186 -11.47 3.03 9.00
N TRP A 187 -11.64 1.98 8.19
CA TRP A 187 -12.07 2.13 6.79
C TRP A 187 -13.49 2.67 6.65
N ARG A 188 -14.43 2.24 7.50
CA ARG A 188 -15.79 2.80 7.54
C ARG A 188 -15.76 4.30 7.83
N ALA A 189 -14.98 4.73 8.82
CA ALA A 189 -14.82 6.14 9.16
C ALA A 189 -14.24 6.95 7.98
N PHE A 190 -13.28 6.38 7.24
CA PHE A 190 -12.75 6.99 6.02
C PHE A 190 -13.83 7.18 4.94
N PHE A 191 -14.61 6.15 4.63
CA PHE A 191 -15.66 6.24 3.61
C PHE A 191 -16.81 7.17 4.02
N GLN A 192 -17.20 7.15 5.30
CA GLN A 192 -18.19 8.09 5.84
C GLN A 192 -17.69 9.54 5.75
N TYR A 193 -16.44 9.80 6.11
CA TYR A 193 -15.85 11.13 5.96
C TYR A 193 -15.81 11.55 4.49
N MET A 194 -15.45 10.65 3.57
CA MET A 194 -15.45 10.91 2.12
C MET A 194 -16.83 11.32 1.58
N GLN A 195 -17.90 10.71 2.07
CA GLN A 195 -19.27 11.05 1.71
C GLN A 195 -19.75 12.38 2.30
N SER A 196 -19.08 12.90 3.34
CA SER A 196 -19.47 14.14 4.00
C SER A 196 -19.30 15.37 3.08
N PRO A 197 -20.26 16.31 3.08
CA PRO A 197 -20.11 17.61 2.42
C PRO A 197 -18.93 18.44 2.94
N SER A 198 -18.50 18.20 4.18
CA SER A 198 -17.36 18.88 4.81
C SER A 198 -16.01 18.21 4.54
N SER A 199 -15.98 17.18 3.69
CA SER A 199 -14.72 16.51 3.33
C SER A 199 -13.77 17.44 2.61
N ASP A 200 -12.54 17.54 3.13
CA ASP A 200 -11.43 18.17 2.44
C ASP A 200 -10.29 17.16 2.24
N PHE A 201 -9.30 17.54 1.43
CA PHE A 201 -8.20 16.66 1.06
C PHE A 201 -7.34 16.28 2.27
N GLU A 202 -7.10 17.20 3.21
CA GLU A 202 -6.28 16.95 4.40
C GLU A 202 -6.96 15.98 5.39
N GLY A 203 -8.26 16.11 5.57
CA GLY A 203 -9.08 15.20 6.35
C GLY A 203 -9.14 13.83 5.71
N LEU A 204 -9.32 13.76 4.39
CA LEU A 204 -9.30 12.51 3.64
C LEU A 204 -7.97 11.77 3.83
N LEU A 205 -6.84 12.48 3.74
CA LEU A 205 -5.53 11.90 4.01
C LEU A 205 -5.38 11.41 5.45
N LYS A 206 -5.88 12.18 6.42
CA LYS A 206 -5.86 11.77 7.83
C LYS A 206 -6.60 10.44 8.01
N TYR A 207 -7.86 10.37 7.57
CA TYR A 207 -8.68 9.17 7.75
C TYR A 207 -8.13 7.97 6.95
N LEU A 208 -7.61 8.21 5.73
CA LEU A 208 -6.95 7.17 4.94
C LEU A 208 -5.77 6.58 5.72
N TRP A 209 -4.87 7.42 6.23
CA TRP A 209 -3.67 6.96 6.92
C TRP A 209 -3.97 6.32 8.28
N ASP A 210 -4.97 6.83 9.00
CA ASP A 210 -5.47 6.20 10.23
C ASP A 210 -5.94 4.76 9.92
N ALA A 211 -6.79 4.57 8.89
CA ALA A 211 -7.28 3.25 8.47
C ALA A 211 -6.19 2.34 7.89
N HIS A 212 -5.27 2.89 7.11
CA HIS A 212 -4.17 2.14 6.51
C HIS A 212 -3.21 1.63 7.59
N THR A 213 -2.86 2.44 8.59
CA THR A 213 -1.97 1.99 9.67
C THR A 213 -2.63 0.97 10.59
N SER A 214 -3.93 1.11 10.91
CA SER A 214 -4.64 0.08 11.68
C SER A 214 -4.68 -1.27 10.94
N SER A 215 -4.72 -1.22 9.60
CA SER A 215 -4.66 -2.42 8.75
C SER A 215 -3.34 -3.20 8.86
N LEU A 216 -2.31 -2.63 9.49
CA LEU A 216 -1.02 -3.30 9.71
C LEU A 216 -0.90 -3.95 11.10
N ASP A 217 -1.66 -3.46 12.09
CA ASP A 217 -1.46 -3.85 13.50
C ASP A 217 -1.66 -5.36 13.72
N TYR A 218 -2.76 -5.91 13.23
CA TYR A 218 -3.03 -7.34 13.29
C TYR A 218 -2.02 -8.16 12.46
N PRO A 219 -1.93 -7.98 11.13
CA PRO A 219 -1.18 -8.93 10.30
C PRO A 219 0.34 -8.88 10.53
N VAL A 220 0.93 -7.73 10.87
CA VAL A 220 2.37 -7.66 11.18
C VAL A 220 2.73 -8.51 12.41
N SER A 221 1.80 -8.68 13.36
CA SER A 221 2.00 -9.50 14.56
C SER A 221 1.70 -10.98 14.35
N VAL A 222 0.79 -11.31 13.44
CA VAL A 222 0.30 -12.68 13.22
C VAL A 222 1.14 -13.45 12.21
N PHE A 223 1.66 -12.78 11.17
CA PHE A 223 2.45 -13.40 10.10
C PHE A 223 3.96 -13.32 10.34
N VAL A 224 4.39 -13.30 11.61
CA VAL A 224 5.82 -13.22 11.97
C VAL A 224 6.63 -14.45 11.56
N ASP A 225 5.95 -15.59 11.40
CA ASP A 225 6.51 -16.83 10.91
C ASP A 225 6.97 -16.74 9.45
N ARG A 226 6.30 -15.90 8.64
CA ARG A 226 6.63 -15.72 7.21
C ARG A 226 8.01 -15.13 6.97
N TYR A 227 8.54 -14.34 7.91
CA TYR A 227 9.91 -13.83 7.82
C TYR A 227 10.95 -14.95 7.66
N ALA A 228 10.67 -16.16 8.18
CA ALA A 228 11.58 -17.30 8.08
C ALA A 228 11.69 -17.88 6.66
N TYR A 229 10.80 -17.48 5.74
CA TYR A 229 10.81 -17.96 4.35
C TYR A 229 11.66 -17.09 3.43
N TYR A 230 12.17 -15.97 3.94
CA TYR A 230 12.98 -15.02 3.19
C TYR A 230 14.43 -15.01 3.70
N PHE A 231 15.35 -14.59 2.83
CA PHE A 231 16.70 -14.25 3.27
C PHE A 231 16.66 -13.01 4.18
N GLU A 232 17.63 -12.91 5.08
CA GLU A 232 17.70 -11.83 6.07
C GLU A 232 17.56 -10.42 5.47
N PRO A 233 18.19 -10.08 4.32
CA PRO A 233 18.01 -8.76 3.71
C PRO A 233 16.55 -8.42 3.34
N GLU A 234 15.78 -9.39 2.83
CA GLU A 234 14.36 -9.16 2.51
C GLU A 234 13.51 -9.11 3.78
N ALA A 235 13.72 -10.05 4.72
CA ALA A 235 12.98 -10.05 5.99
C ALA A 235 13.20 -8.75 6.79
N ASP A 236 14.40 -8.18 6.73
CA ASP A 236 14.68 -6.87 7.33
C ASP A 236 14.05 -5.72 6.55
N PHE A 237 14.05 -5.79 5.21
CA PHE A 237 13.34 -4.81 4.38
C PHE A 237 11.84 -4.80 4.69
N GLU A 238 11.19 -5.95 4.83
CA GLU A 238 9.77 -6.08 5.20
C GLU A 238 9.47 -5.40 6.54
N LYS A 239 10.26 -5.69 7.58
CA LYS A 239 10.13 -5.06 8.91
C LYS A 239 10.35 -3.55 8.83
N ASN A 240 11.38 -3.11 8.11
CA ASN A 240 11.71 -1.70 7.96
C ASN A 240 10.62 -0.97 7.15
N TRP A 241 10.01 -1.63 6.17
CA TRP A 241 8.89 -1.11 5.40
C TRP A 241 7.64 -0.90 6.27
N ALA A 242 7.25 -1.90 7.06
CA ALA A 242 6.13 -1.77 8.00
C ALA A 242 6.34 -0.60 9.00
N VAL A 243 7.57 -0.42 9.47
CA VAL A 243 7.94 0.76 10.28
C VAL A 243 7.82 2.04 9.47
N ALA A 244 8.37 2.10 8.26
CA ALA A 244 8.37 3.30 7.43
C ALA A 244 6.95 3.81 7.13
N VAL A 245 6.00 2.91 6.90
CA VAL A 245 4.58 3.27 6.67
C VAL A 245 4.03 4.12 7.81
N ASN A 246 4.41 3.88 9.06
CA ASN A 246 3.98 4.71 10.20
C ASN A 246 4.50 6.15 10.13
N TYR A 247 5.69 6.36 9.57
CA TYR A 247 6.26 7.71 9.37
C TYR A 247 5.60 8.42 8.19
N LEU A 248 5.29 7.69 7.10
CA LEU A 248 4.53 8.21 5.96
C LEU A 248 3.09 8.58 6.36
N ALA A 249 2.48 7.80 7.24
CA ALA A 249 1.16 8.07 7.80
C ALA A 249 1.14 9.35 8.65
N ALA A 250 2.14 9.50 9.53
CA ALA A 250 2.29 10.70 10.33
C ALA A 250 2.46 11.96 9.47
N SER A 251 3.17 11.86 8.33
CA SER A 251 3.33 12.97 7.39
C SER A 251 2.14 13.16 6.45
N ARG A 252 1.11 12.31 6.53
CA ARG A 252 -0.10 12.32 5.68
C ARG A 252 0.24 12.36 4.20
N LEU A 253 1.21 11.54 3.78
CA LEU A 253 1.71 11.54 2.42
C LEU A 253 0.57 11.30 1.40
N PRO A 254 0.36 12.15 0.39
CA PRO A 254 -0.76 11.93 -0.52
C PRO A 254 -0.48 10.87 -1.58
N THR A 255 -1.18 9.75 -1.49
CA THR A 255 -1.05 8.54 -2.30
C THR A 255 -1.84 8.60 -3.62
N THR A 256 -1.63 9.68 -4.37
CA THR A 256 -2.27 9.94 -5.68
C THR A 256 -1.55 9.18 -6.79
N LEU A 257 -2.18 9.01 -7.96
CA LEU A 257 -1.64 8.20 -9.07
C LEU A 257 -0.19 8.56 -9.41
N ASN A 258 0.04 9.80 -9.83
CA ASN A 258 1.36 10.24 -10.30
C ASN A 258 2.40 10.18 -9.17
N ARG A 259 2.02 10.57 -7.96
CA ARG A 259 2.96 10.63 -6.83
C ARG A 259 3.38 9.22 -6.40
N THR A 260 2.41 8.32 -6.21
CA THR A 260 2.71 6.95 -5.84
C THR A 260 3.49 6.26 -6.95
N HIS A 261 3.13 6.43 -8.22
CA HIS A 261 3.90 5.86 -9.35
C HIS A 261 5.36 6.29 -9.31
N ASN A 262 5.63 7.60 -9.16
CA ASN A 262 6.99 8.13 -9.12
C ASN A 262 7.77 7.58 -7.91
N PHE A 263 7.12 7.46 -6.75
CA PHE A 263 7.78 6.94 -5.54
C PHE A 263 8.22 5.48 -5.69
N GLN A 264 7.52 4.68 -6.50
CA GLN A 264 7.88 3.28 -6.74
C GLN A 264 9.16 3.10 -7.55
N ALA A 265 9.64 4.14 -8.26
CA ALA A 265 10.93 4.09 -8.95
C ALA A 265 12.10 3.85 -7.98
N GLY A 266 11.94 4.23 -6.72
CA GLY A 266 12.91 3.99 -5.66
C GLY A 266 12.79 2.64 -4.95
N PHE A 267 11.79 1.81 -5.25
CA PHE A 267 11.65 0.52 -4.56
C PHE A 267 12.52 -0.57 -5.17
N PRO A 268 12.97 -1.55 -4.36
CA PRO A 268 13.68 -2.72 -4.86
C PRO A 268 12.89 -3.42 -5.99
N PRO A 269 13.50 -3.62 -7.18
CA PRO A 269 12.81 -4.18 -8.34
C PRO A 269 12.60 -5.68 -8.24
N ARG A 270 13.28 -6.36 -7.31
CA ARG A 270 13.16 -7.79 -7.00
C ARG A 270 13.19 -8.03 -5.50
N VAL A 271 12.82 -9.25 -5.09
CA VAL A 271 13.09 -9.78 -3.75
C VAL A 271 14.60 -9.71 -3.46
N LEU A 272 14.97 -9.21 -2.28
CA LEU A 272 16.36 -9.17 -1.84
C LEU A 272 16.85 -10.58 -1.49
N VAL A 273 18.10 -10.85 -1.82
CA VAL A 273 18.75 -12.15 -1.62
C VAL A 273 19.97 -12.01 -0.72
N ASP A 274 20.53 -13.15 -0.30
CA ASP A 274 21.76 -13.15 0.46
C ASP A 274 22.89 -12.42 -0.30
N GLY A 275 23.64 -11.58 0.42
CA GLY A 275 24.68 -10.72 -0.14
C GLY A 275 24.22 -9.36 -0.67
N ASP A 276 22.91 -9.09 -0.77
CA ASP A 276 22.42 -7.74 -1.10
C ASP A 276 22.70 -6.76 0.05
N ILE A 277 23.57 -5.79 -0.18
CA ILE A 277 23.96 -4.78 0.82
C ILE A 277 23.83 -3.38 0.20
N ALA A 278 22.78 -2.64 0.59
CA ALA A 278 22.64 -1.24 0.21
C ALA A 278 23.79 -0.39 0.80
N PRO A 279 24.31 0.63 0.09
CA PRO A 279 23.88 1.12 -1.22
C PRO A 279 24.69 0.52 -2.40
N PHE A 280 25.19 -0.72 -2.29
CA PHE A 280 26.12 -1.33 -3.24
C PHE A 280 25.55 -2.52 -4.02
N ILE A 281 24.23 -2.63 -4.12
CA ILE A 281 23.57 -3.69 -4.90
C ILE A 281 23.76 -3.36 -6.39
N GLY A 282 24.51 -4.20 -7.10
CA GLY A 282 25.03 -3.89 -8.44
C GLY A 282 23.98 -3.78 -9.55
N ASP A 283 22.85 -4.49 -9.41
CA ASP A 283 21.73 -4.46 -10.37
C ASP A 283 20.63 -3.46 -9.99
N PHE A 284 20.82 -2.66 -8.94
CA PHE A 284 19.89 -1.62 -8.51
C PHE A 284 20.35 -0.25 -9.00
N THR A 285 19.39 0.63 -9.30
CA THR A 285 19.70 2.03 -9.60
C THR A 285 20.25 2.75 -8.36
N PRO A 286 20.95 3.89 -8.53
CA PRO A 286 21.38 4.71 -7.39
C PRO A 286 20.22 5.16 -6.49
N LEU A 287 19.04 5.40 -7.08
CA LEU A 287 17.83 5.77 -6.34
C LEU A 287 17.34 4.60 -5.49
N GLN A 288 17.25 3.40 -6.05
CA GLN A 288 16.82 2.20 -5.34
C GLN A 288 17.74 1.85 -4.16
N ASN A 289 19.06 1.89 -4.39
CA ASN A 289 20.07 1.68 -3.35
C ASN A 289 19.94 2.72 -2.23
N ARG A 290 19.72 3.99 -2.57
CA ARG A 290 19.55 5.07 -1.60
C ARG A 290 18.28 4.90 -0.76
N VAL A 291 17.15 4.62 -1.39
CA VAL A 291 15.86 4.43 -0.70
C VAL A 291 15.94 3.22 0.24
N LEU A 292 16.51 2.10 -0.21
CA LEU A 292 16.69 0.92 0.64
C LEU A 292 17.55 1.22 1.87
N LEU A 293 18.66 1.95 1.70
CA LEU A 293 19.50 2.41 2.82
C LEU A 293 18.73 3.32 3.79
N LEU A 294 17.94 4.27 3.28
CA LEU A 294 17.14 5.17 4.11
C LEU A 294 16.10 4.40 4.95
N LEU A 295 15.44 3.41 4.35
CA LEU A 295 14.50 2.54 5.06
C LEU A 295 15.20 1.73 6.16
N GLN A 296 16.40 1.20 5.87
CA GLN A 296 17.21 0.50 6.87
C GLN A 296 17.59 1.42 8.03
N VAL A 297 18.10 2.62 7.75
CA VAL A 297 18.47 3.61 8.78
C VAL A 297 17.26 4.02 9.61
N LEU A 298 16.10 4.23 8.98
CA LEU A 298 14.85 4.54 9.67
C LEU A 298 14.43 3.40 10.61
N GLY A 299 14.44 2.16 10.11
CA GLY A 299 14.08 0.98 10.90
C GLY A 299 15.02 0.75 12.08
N VAL A 300 16.33 0.88 11.88
CA VAL A 300 17.33 0.81 12.95
C VAL A 300 17.10 1.91 13.99
N THR A 301 16.90 3.16 13.54
CA THR A 301 16.63 4.30 14.42
C THR A 301 15.35 4.08 15.25
N HIS A 302 14.30 3.59 14.61
CA HIS A 302 13.04 3.27 15.27
C HIS A 302 13.24 2.26 16.40
N ARG A 303 13.94 1.15 16.13
CA ARG A 303 14.23 0.11 17.12
C ARG A 303 15.13 0.62 18.24
N LEU A 304 16.25 1.29 17.92
CA LEU A 304 17.19 1.83 18.91
C LEU A 304 16.56 2.86 19.84
N THR A 305 15.58 3.61 19.35
CA THR A 305 14.85 4.60 20.15
C THR A 305 13.63 4.02 20.87
N GLY A 306 13.36 2.72 20.76
CA GLY A 306 12.15 2.11 21.31
C GLY A 306 10.88 2.82 20.83
N SER A 307 10.82 3.17 19.54
CA SER A 307 9.77 3.97 18.88
C SER A 307 9.69 5.47 19.23
N LEU A 308 10.53 5.99 20.13
CA LEU A 308 10.50 7.42 20.49
C LEU A 308 10.77 8.35 19.30
N SER A 309 11.54 7.91 18.30
CA SER A 309 11.73 8.67 17.06
C SER A 309 10.43 8.85 16.27
N LEU A 310 9.51 7.87 16.28
CA LEU A 310 8.19 8.00 15.66
C LEU A 310 7.32 8.97 16.46
N VAL A 311 7.39 8.95 17.80
CA VAL A 311 6.67 9.91 18.64
C VAL A 311 7.11 11.34 18.33
N ALA A 312 8.43 11.59 18.29
CA ALA A 312 8.97 12.88 17.91
C ALA A 312 8.56 13.29 16.48
N TRP A 313 8.54 12.35 15.55
CA TRP A 313 8.09 12.58 14.18
C TRP A 313 6.60 12.96 14.10
N LYS A 314 5.72 12.26 14.82
CA LYS A 314 4.29 12.59 14.92
C LYS A 314 4.07 13.99 15.48
N ILE A 315 4.86 14.40 16.49
CA ILE A 315 4.82 15.76 17.03
C ILE A 315 5.25 16.77 15.95
N ALA A 316 6.34 16.53 15.24
CA ALA A 316 6.81 17.40 14.16
C ALA A 316 5.77 17.54 13.03
N MET A 317 5.16 16.42 12.62
CA MET A 317 4.16 16.38 11.55
C MET A 317 2.75 16.81 11.98
N SER A 318 2.56 17.24 13.23
CA SER A 318 1.26 17.72 13.72
C SER A 318 0.77 18.96 12.96
N THR A 319 1.69 19.77 12.41
CA THR A 319 1.36 20.97 11.64
C THR A 319 1.33 20.71 10.14
N LYS A 320 0.41 21.38 9.44
CA LYS A 320 0.32 21.31 7.97
C LYS A 320 1.60 21.78 7.29
N ALA A 321 2.20 22.88 7.77
CA ALA A 321 3.43 23.43 7.22
C ALA A 321 4.61 22.44 7.27
N ALA A 322 4.75 21.68 8.37
CA ALA A 322 5.80 20.67 8.47
C ALA A 322 5.58 19.51 7.48
N ARG A 323 4.33 19.07 7.30
CA ARG A 323 3.99 18.02 6.33
C ARG A 323 4.24 18.47 4.89
N GLU A 324 3.86 19.70 4.54
CA GLU A 324 4.13 20.28 3.22
C GLU A 324 5.63 20.43 2.95
N LEU A 325 6.41 20.85 3.94
CA LEU A 325 7.87 20.92 3.82
C LEU A 325 8.47 19.53 3.62
N PHE A 326 8.05 18.55 4.41
CA PHE A 326 8.49 17.18 4.26
C PHE A 326 8.16 16.63 2.87
N LEU A 327 6.95 16.88 2.37
CA LEU A 327 6.54 16.43 1.04
C LEU A 327 7.45 17.00 -0.05
N LYS A 328 7.75 18.31 -0.01
CA LYS A 328 8.66 18.96 -0.97
C LYS A 328 10.07 18.37 -0.91
N VAL A 329 10.55 18.10 0.30
CA VAL A 329 11.87 17.47 0.52
C VAL A 329 11.87 16.06 -0.06
N LEU A 330 10.84 15.27 0.21
CA LEU A 330 10.70 13.91 -0.30
C LEU A 330 10.64 13.88 -1.84
N GLU A 331 9.85 14.76 -2.45
CA GLU A 331 9.75 14.90 -3.91
C GLU A 331 11.06 15.38 -4.56
N TYR A 332 11.90 16.14 -3.85
CA TYR A 332 13.23 16.50 -4.34
C TYR A 332 14.22 15.33 -4.24
N PHE A 333 14.02 14.43 -3.28
CA PHE A 333 14.90 13.28 -3.07
C PHE A 333 14.65 12.12 -4.04
N LEU A 334 13.46 12.04 -4.63
CA LEU A 334 12.98 10.95 -5.48
C LEU A 334 13.09 11.31 -6.96
#